data_AF-A0A5S3YLX1-F1
#
_entry.id   AF-A0A5S3YLX1-F1
#
_cell.length_a   1.000
_cell.length_b   1.000
_cell.length_c   1.000
_cell.angle_alpha   90.00
_cell.angle_beta   90.00
_cell.angle_gamma   90.00
#
_symmetry.space_group_name_H-M   'P 1'
#
loop_
_entity.id
_entity.type
_entity.pdbx_description
1 polymer ?
#
loop_
_entity_poly.entity_id
_entity_poly.type
_entity_poly.pdbx_seq_one_letter_code
_entity_poly.pdbx_strand_id
1 'polypeptide(L)'
;MWEGRFKSQALLDEAALAACMAYVDLNPIRAKMAETPETSDYTSVKTRCEHAKEGKQPKHLARFAGSPRKHMLKGLPFELKSYLELVELTDRCMRADKRGAISLINSPILDRFNIAP
;
A
#
# COMPACT_ATOMS: atom_id res chain seq x y z
N MET A 1 -2.84 10.59 -25.56
CA MET A 1 -1.58 11.04 -26.17
C MET A 1 -0.52 10.97 -25.08
N TRP A 2 0.63 10.32 -25.32
CA TRP A 2 1.69 10.19 -24.32
C TRP A 2 2.51 11.49 -24.29
N GLU A 3 2.40 12.28 -23.22
CA GLU A 3 3.25 13.46 -23.02
C GLU A 3 4.64 13.01 -22.52
N GLY A 4 5.73 13.52 -23.10
CA GLY A 4 7.11 13.03 -22.91
C GLY A 4 7.76 13.21 -21.52
N ARG A 5 7.05 12.87 -20.43
CA ARG A 5 7.46 13.05 -19.03
C ARG A 5 7.72 11.73 -18.29
N PHE A 6 7.99 10.64 -19.01
CA PHE A 6 8.28 9.34 -18.38
C PHE A 6 9.73 9.28 -17.92
N LYS A 7 9.93 8.97 -16.64
CA LYS A 7 11.24 8.73 -16.04
C LYS A 7 11.29 7.30 -15.52
N SER A 8 12.36 6.59 -15.84
CA SER A 8 12.67 5.29 -15.24
C SER A 8 13.75 5.47 -14.17
N GLN A 9 13.54 4.90 -13.00
CA GLN A 9 14.50 4.92 -11.90
C GLN A 9 14.56 3.52 -11.28
N ALA A 10 15.77 2.98 -11.14
CA ALA A 10 15.98 1.71 -10.48
C ALA A 10 15.72 1.84 -8.96
N LEU A 11 15.00 0.87 -8.40
CA LEU A 11 14.80 0.74 -6.96
C LEU A 11 15.76 -0.36 -6.47
N LEU A 12 16.73 0.03 -5.66
CA LEU A 12 17.87 -0.82 -5.31
C LEU A 12 17.74 -1.50 -3.95
N ASP A 13 16.74 -1.12 -3.15
CA ASP A 13 16.48 -1.69 -1.84
C ASP A 13 14.98 -1.84 -1.57
N GLU A 14 14.67 -2.63 -0.54
CA GLU A 14 13.30 -2.99 -0.15
C GLU A 14 12.52 -1.78 0.36
N ALA A 15 13.20 -0.83 1.01
CA ALA A 15 12.59 0.38 1.53
C ALA A 15 12.14 1.31 0.40
N ALA A 16 12.97 1.49 -0.63
CA ALA A 16 12.66 2.24 -1.84
C ALA A 16 11.52 1.59 -2.60
N LEU A 17 11.49 0.26 -2.69
CA LEU A 17 10.35 -0.47 -3.27
C LEU A 17 9.05 -0.21 -2.50
N ALA A 18 9.06 -0.40 -1.18
CA ALA A 18 7.89 -0.19 -0.33
C ALA A 18 7.40 1.26 -0.37
N ALA A 19 8.33 2.23 -0.34
CA ALA A 19 8.01 3.65 -0.46
C ALA A 19 7.38 4.00 -1.81
N CYS A 20 7.92 3.48 -2.92
CA CYS A 20 7.33 3.68 -4.25
C CYS A 20 5.95 3.06 -4.37
N MET A 21 5.74 1.85 -3.83
CA MET A 21 4.43 1.21 -3.80
C MET A 21 3.42 2.06 -3.01
N ALA A 22 3.78 2.47 -1.79
CA ALA A 22 2.93 3.29 -0.94
C ALA A 22 2.61 4.64 -1.59
N TYR A 23 3.59 5.28 -2.24
CA TYR A 23 3.39 6.51 -2.99
C TYR A 23 2.32 6.36 -4.07
N VAL A 24 2.38 5.29 -4.87
CA VAL A 24 1.42 5.02 -5.94
C VAL A 24 0.04 4.71 -5.38
N ASP A 25 -0.05 3.84 -4.38
CA ASP A 25 -1.31 3.46 -3.75
C ASP A 25 -2.01 4.64 -3.04
N LEU A 26 -1.24 5.62 -2.55
CA LEU A 26 -1.76 6.84 -1.94
C LEU A 26 -2.05 7.98 -2.94
N ASN A 27 -1.74 7.82 -4.23
CA ASN A 27 -1.98 8.88 -5.21
C ASN A 27 -3.46 9.29 -5.34
N PRO A 28 -4.44 8.37 -5.40
CA PRO A 28 -5.85 8.77 -5.49
C PRO A 28 -6.33 9.53 -4.25
N ILE A 29 -5.80 9.17 -3.07
CA ILE A 29 -6.05 9.89 -1.82
C ILE A 29 -5.48 11.31 -1.92
N ARG A 30 -4.24 11.46 -2.39
CA ARG A 30 -3.58 12.76 -2.58
C ARG A 30 -4.29 13.62 -3.63
N ALA A 31 -4.88 13.00 -4.64
CA ALA A 31 -5.69 13.65 -5.66
C ALA A 31 -7.13 13.94 -5.20
N LYS A 32 -7.51 13.58 -3.97
CA LYS A 32 -8.87 13.68 -3.41
C LYS A 32 -9.93 12.92 -4.19
N MET A 33 -9.51 11.84 -4.86
CA MET A 33 -10.39 10.92 -5.57
C MET A 33 -10.92 9.80 -4.65
N ALA A 34 -10.27 9.59 -3.51
CA ALA A 34 -10.69 8.65 -2.48
C ALA A 34 -10.37 9.20 -1.09
N GLU A 35 -11.18 8.84 -0.09
CA GLU A 35 -10.92 9.25 1.29
C GLU A 35 -9.92 8.32 1.96
N THR A 36 -9.93 7.04 1.60
CA THR A 36 -9.12 5.99 2.24
C THR A 36 -8.53 5.01 1.23
N PRO A 37 -7.44 4.28 1.56
CA PRO A 37 -6.88 3.24 0.69
C PRO A 37 -7.90 2.18 0.25
N GLU A 38 -8.88 1.88 1.10
CA GLU A 38 -9.94 0.90 0.87
C GLU A 38 -11.00 1.37 -0.12
N THR A 39 -11.22 2.68 -0.19
CA THR A 39 -12.20 3.32 -1.08
C THR A 39 -11.53 3.78 -2.39
N SER A 40 -10.23 3.54 -2.53
CA SER A 40 -9.42 3.92 -3.67
C SER A 40 -9.58 2.94 -4.83
N ASP A 41 -10.58 3.18 -5.67
CA ASP A 41 -10.88 2.33 -6.82
C ASP A 41 -9.68 2.16 -7.76
N TYR A 42 -9.58 0.95 -8.32
CA TYR A 42 -8.52 0.57 -9.28
C TYR A 42 -7.08 0.68 -8.75
N THR A 43 -6.88 0.56 -7.42
CA THR A 43 -5.54 0.52 -6.81
C THR A 43 -5.14 -0.87 -6.34
N SER A 44 -3.83 -1.09 -6.23
CA SER A 44 -3.30 -2.37 -5.75
C SER A 44 -3.55 -2.57 -4.26
N VAL A 45 -3.51 -1.49 -3.46
CA VAL A 45 -3.84 -1.52 -2.03
C VAL A 45 -5.27 -1.97 -1.78
N LYS A 46 -6.25 -1.45 -2.53
CA LYS A 46 -7.66 -1.87 -2.39
C LYS A 46 -7.82 -3.36 -2.62
N THR A 47 -7.30 -3.88 -3.73
CA THR A 47 -7.36 -5.31 -4.07
C THR A 47 -6.67 -6.18 -3.01
N ARG A 48 -5.52 -5.73 -2.48
CA ARG A 48 -4.79 -6.43 -1.41
C ARG A 48 -5.61 -6.48 -0.12
N CYS A 49 -6.25 -5.37 0.25
CA CYS A 49 -7.12 -5.29 1.41
C CYS A 49 -8.35 -6.20 1.30
N GLU A 50 -9.00 -6.26 0.13
CA GLU A 50 -10.14 -7.14 -0.11
C GLU A 50 -9.77 -8.63 0.06
N HIS A 51 -8.64 -9.05 -0.50
CA HIS A 51 -8.16 -10.43 -0.34
C HIS A 51 -7.69 -10.72 1.08
N ALA A 52 -7.12 -9.72 1.77
CA ALA A 52 -6.69 -9.86 3.16
C ALA A 52 -7.86 -10.20 4.11
N LYS A 53 -9.06 -9.66 3.86
CA LYS A 53 -10.29 -10.04 4.60
C LYS A 53 -10.59 -11.53 4.51
N GLU A 54 -10.24 -12.15 3.40
CA GLU A 54 -10.43 -13.59 3.17
C GLU A 54 -9.23 -14.43 3.63
N GLY A 55 -8.20 -13.81 4.24
CA GLY A 55 -6.94 -14.47 4.59
C GLY A 55 -6.12 -14.90 3.37
N LYS A 56 -6.33 -14.25 2.21
CA LYS A 56 -5.68 -14.59 0.94
C LYS A 56 -4.82 -13.45 0.41
N GLN A 57 -4.02 -13.76 -0.60
CA GLN A 57 -3.34 -12.75 -1.43
C GLN A 57 -3.79 -12.87 -2.88
N PRO A 58 -3.93 -11.73 -3.61
CA PRO A 58 -4.34 -11.74 -5.01
C PRO A 58 -3.29 -12.42 -5.90
N LYS A 59 -3.75 -13.27 -6.83
CA LYS A 59 -2.88 -14.05 -7.71
C LYS A 59 -2.21 -13.22 -8.83
N HIS A 60 -2.84 -12.11 -9.21
CA HIS A 60 -2.38 -11.23 -10.31
C HIS A 60 -1.46 -10.10 -9.84
N LEU A 61 -1.23 -9.96 -8.52
CA LEU A 61 -0.25 -9.04 -7.96
C LEU A 61 0.94 -9.81 -7.41
N ALA A 62 2.09 -9.14 -7.32
CA ALA A 62 3.24 -9.69 -6.62
C ALA A 62 2.85 -10.02 -5.17
N ARG A 63 3.08 -11.29 -4.78
CA ARG A 63 2.79 -11.80 -3.44
C ARG A 63 3.80 -11.26 -2.43
N PHE A 64 3.35 -10.93 -1.23
CA PHE A 64 4.22 -10.68 -0.08
C PHE A 64 4.76 -12.01 0.41
N ALA A 65 6.06 -12.19 0.25
CA ALA A 65 6.77 -13.41 0.64
C ALA A 65 7.35 -13.32 2.07
N GLY A 66 7.38 -12.11 2.67
CA GLY A 66 7.95 -11.90 3.99
C GLY A 66 9.48 -11.97 3.98
N SER A 67 10.08 -12.31 5.13
CA SER A 67 11.53 -12.36 5.29
C SER A 67 12.19 -13.38 4.35
N PRO A 68 13.34 -13.07 3.72
CA PRO A 68 14.04 -13.97 2.83
C PRO A 68 14.37 -15.32 3.50
N ARG A 69 13.92 -16.43 2.90
CA ARG A 69 14.30 -17.80 3.30
C ARG A 69 14.99 -18.52 2.14
N LYS A 70 15.89 -19.47 2.44
CA LYS A 70 16.72 -20.21 1.45
C LYS A 70 15.96 -20.82 0.27
N HIS A 71 14.67 -21.11 0.40
CA HIS A 71 13.81 -21.67 -0.65
C HIS A 71 12.50 -20.87 -0.84
N MET A 72 12.61 -19.58 -1.15
CA MET A 72 11.44 -18.72 -1.25
C MET A 72 10.91 -18.60 -2.69
N LEU A 73 9.59 -18.58 -2.84
CA LEU A 73 8.91 -18.19 -4.07
C LEU A 73 9.20 -16.71 -4.36
N LYS A 74 9.39 -16.35 -5.65
CA LYS A 74 9.57 -14.94 -6.06
C LYS A 74 8.38 -14.10 -5.54
N GLY A 75 8.68 -13.01 -4.82
CA GLY A 75 7.67 -12.13 -4.23
C GLY A 75 8.29 -10.88 -3.61
N LEU A 76 7.45 -10.02 -3.04
CA LEU A 76 7.85 -8.84 -2.30
C LEU A 76 8.51 -9.25 -0.98
N PRO A 77 9.70 -8.73 -0.65
CA PRO A 77 10.52 -9.19 0.46
C PRO A 77 10.09 -8.59 1.82
N PHE A 78 8.80 -8.39 2.02
CA PHE A 78 8.23 -7.88 3.26
C PHE A 78 6.83 -8.46 3.46
N GLU A 79 6.29 -8.29 4.67
CA GLU A 79 4.97 -8.79 5.02
C GLU A 79 3.87 -7.82 4.57
N LEU A 80 2.71 -8.37 4.20
CA LEU A 80 1.54 -7.57 3.83
C LEU A 80 1.11 -6.66 5.00
N LYS A 81 1.16 -7.18 6.22
CA LYS A 81 0.79 -6.44 7.43
C LYS A 81 1.66 -5.19 7.60
N SER A 82 2.99 -5.35 7.61
CA SER A 82 3.95 -4.24 7.71
C SER A 82 3.78 -3.23 6.57
N TYR A 83 3.44 -3.69 5.36
CA TYR A 83 3.17 -2.80 4.25
C TYR A 83 1.89 -1.96 4.46
N LEU A 84 0.80 -2.57 4.93
CA LEU A 84 -0.44 -1.83 5.20
C LEU A 84 -0.26 -0.81 6.32
N GLU A 85 0.48 -1.17 7.38
CA GLU A 85 0.88 -0.23 8.43
C GLU A 85 1.70 0.94 7.86
N LEU A 86 2.68 0.66 6.99
CA LEU A 86 3.47 1.70 6.33
C LEU A 86 2.59 2.64 5.50
N VAL A 87 1.65 2.10 4.71
CA VAL A 87 0.73 2.90 3.88
C VAL A 87 -0.10 3.83 4.77
N GLU A 88 -0.64 3.29 5.86
CA GLU A 88 -1.43 4.08 6.80
C GLU A 88 -0.61 5.17 7.49
N LEU A 89 0.57 4.82 8.02
CA LEU A 89 1.46 5.78 8.67
C LEU A 89 1.89 6.88 7.70
N THR A 90 2.21 6.52 6.46
CA THR A 90 2.59 7.48 5.42
C THR A 90 1.44 8.42 5.11
N ASP A 91 0.22 7.90 4.99
CA ASP A 91 -0.98 8.72 4.76
C ASP A 91 -1.25 9.68 5.93
N ARG A 92 -1.17 9.19 7.18
CA ARG A 92 -1.35 10.01 8.40
C ARG A 92 -0.29 11.11 8.51
N CYS A 93 0.98 10.79 8.27
CA CYS A 93 2.08 11.75 8.29
C CYS A 93 1.94 12.81 7.20
N MET A 94 1.57 12.43 5.97
CA MET A 94 1.34 13.38 4.87
C MET A 94 0.15 14.32 5.14
N ARG A 95 -0.83 13.88 5.93
CA ARG A 95 -2.05 14.65 6.26
C ARG A 95 -1.87 15.67 7.38
N ALA A 96 -0.81 15.58 8.19
CA ALA A 96 -0.45 16.64 9.14
C ALA A 96 0.01 17.94 8.42
N ASP A 97 0.40 17.83 7.15
CA ASP A 97 0.95 18.89 6.30
C ASP A 97 -0.09 19.46 5.29
N LYS A 98 -1.14 18.71 4.88
CA LYS A 98 -2.04 19.08 3.75
C LYS A 98 -3.56 18.93 3.98
N ARG A 99 -4.36 19.72 3.23
CA ARG A 99 -5.85 19.67 3.21
C ARG A 99 -6.39 18.36 2.60
N GLY A 100 -7.15 17.60 3.40
CA GLY A 100 -7.92 16.42 2.98
C GLY A 100 -7.60 15.18 3.81
N ALA A 101 -7.66 15.28 5.15
CA ALA A 101 -7.18 14.24 6.07
C ALA A 101 -8.24 13.18 6.45
N ILE A 102 -7.84 11.91 6.62
CA ILE A 102 -8.58 10.85 7.28
C ILE A 102 -8.57 11.30 8.71
N SER A 103 -9.76 11.57 9.24
CA SER A 103 -9.91 11.95 10.63
C SER A 103 -9.18 10.92 11.51
N LEU A 104 -8.45 11.41 12.53
CA LEU A 104 -7.82 10.59 13.58
C LEU A 104 -8.80 9.62 14.27
N ILE A 105 -10.10 9.79 14.02
CA ILE A 105 -11.22 8.96 14.46
C ILE A 105 -11.23 7.57 13.78
N ASN A 106 -10.60 7.40 12.62
CA ASN A 106 -10.61 6.11 11.93
C ASN A 106 -9.64 5.12 12.59
N SER A 107 -10.15 3.94 12.95
CA SER A 107 -9.36 2.81 13.46
C SER A 107 -8.22 2.46 12.50
N PRO A 108 -7.09 1.94 13.02
CA PRO A 108 -5.99 1.39 12.24
C PRO A 108 -6.48 0.51 11.07
N ILE A 109 -5.81 0.56 9.93
CA ILE A 109 -6.16 -0.21 8.74
C ILE A 109 -6.31 -1.70 9.09
N LEU A 110 -5.41 -2.22 9.91
CA LEU A 110 -5.45 -3.60 10.38
C LEU A 110 -6.71 -3.92 11.20
N ASP A 111 -7.09 -3.01 12.09
CA ASP A 111 -8.28 -3.15 12.94
C ASP A 111 -9.57 -3.09 12.11
N ARG A 112 -9.62 -2.21 11.09
CA ARG A 112 -10.76 -2.15 10.15
C ARG A 112 -10.95 -3.43 9.36
N PHE A 113 -9.88 -4.22 9.19
CA PHE A 113 -9.90 -5.46 8.44
C PHE A 113 -9.90 -6.71 9.30
N ASN A 114 -9.95 -6.58 10.64
CA ASN A 114 -9.85 -7.70 11.57
C ASN A 114 -8.63 -8.60 11.29
N ILE A 115 -7.53 -7.99 10.84
CA ILE A 115 -6.25 -8.66 10.62
C ILE A 115 -5.56 -8.68 11.98
N ALA A 116 -5.59 -9.84 12.65
CA ALA A 116 -4.99 -10.01 13.97
C ALA A 116 -3.48 -9.68 13.98
N PRO A 117 -2.92 -9.27 15.14
CA PRO A 117 -1.50 -8.99 15.27
C PRO A 117 -0.59 -10.16 14.90
#